data_AF-A0A329UGR8-F1
#
_entry.id   AF-A0A329UGR8-F1
#
_cell.length_a   1.000
_cell.length_b   1.000
_cell.length_c   1.000
_cell.angle_alpha   90.00
_cell.angle_beta   90.00
_cell.angle_gamma   90.00
#
_symmetry.space_group_name_H-M   'P 1'
#
loop_
_entity.id
_entity.type
_entity.pdbx_description
1 polymer ?
#
loop_
_entity_poly.entity_id
_entity_poly.type
_entity_poly.pdbx_seq_one_letter_code
_entity_poly.pdbx_strand_id
1 'polypeptide(L)'
;KRLHGQVIKLSPTSKDYVNPLDINLNYSEDDSPLALKSDFVLSFCELVMGGKTGLEAIERTVIDRAVKAIYRPYLANPCPENMPILSDLHQALLDQHLPEADRVAQALDLYVSGSLNVFNHKTNVDIHNRLVAFDIKELGKQLKKLGMLIIQDQIWGRVTQNRSQGRATWYFADEFHLLLKEEQTAAYSAEIW
;
A
#
# COMPACT_ATOMS: atom_id res chain seq x y z
N LYS A 1 5.98 1.40 -25.69
CA LYS A 1 5.45 1.12 -27.05
C LYS A 1 6.14 -0.05 -27.76
N ARG A 2 7.46 -0.04 -27.98
CA ARG A 2 8.17 -1.15 -28.69
C ARG A 2 8.04 -2.53 -28.04
N LEU A 3 7.94 -2.61 -26.71
CA LEU A 3 7.82 -3.87 -25.96
C LEU A 3 6.38 -4.20 -25.53
N HIS A 4 5.40 -3.39 -25.96
CA HIS A 4 4.01 -3.44 -25.51
C HIS A 4 3.80 -3.34 -23.98
N GLY A 5 4.83 -2.87 -23.26
CA GLY A 5 4.74 -2.59 -21.83
C GLY A 5 4.05 -1.26 -21.51
N GLN A 6 3.73 -1.12 -20.23
CA GLN A 6 3.03 0.02 -19.64
C GLN A 6 3.94 0.77 -18.68
N VAL A 7 3.86 2.10 -18.72
CA VAL A 7 4.48 2.97 -17.73
C VAL A 7 3.35 3.51 -16.87
N ILE A 8 3.44 3.29 -15.56
CA ILE A 8 2.52 3.82 -14.56
C ILE A 8 3.24 4.98 -13.89
N LYS A 9 2.78 6.21 -14.12
CA LYS A 9 3.43 7.40 -13.58
C LYS A 9 2.74 7.82 -12.29
N LEU A 10 3.42 7.64 -11.16
CA LEU A 10 2.90 8.11 -9.87
C LEU A 10 3.42 9.52 -9.61
N SER A 11 2.51 10.49 -9.55
CA SER A 11 2.82 11.87 -9.16
C SER A 11 1.55 12.62 -8.75
N PRO A 12 1.66 13.74 -8.01
CA PRO A 12 0.50 14.58 -7.68
C PRO A 12 -0.26 15.16 -8.88
N THR A 13 0.38 15.21 -10.04
CA THR A 13 -0.21 15.72 -11.29
C THR A 13 -0.66 14.61 -12.24
N SER A 14 -0.36 13.36 -11.91
CA SER A 14 -0.76 12.20 -12.70
C SER A 14 -2.23 11.85 -12.49
N LYS A 15 -2.78 11.12 -13.46
CA LYS A 15 -4.09 10.46 -13.37
C LYS A 15 -3.98 8.96 -13.17
N ASP A 16 -2.75 8.43 -13.05
CA ASP A 16 -2.49 7.04 -12.74
C ASP A 16 -2.50 6.86 -11.22
N TYR A 17 -3.38 6.01 -10.74
CA TYR A 17 -3.55 5.74 -9.31
C TYR A 17 -3.33 4.26 -9.02
N VAL A 18 -2.68 4.03 -7.89
CA VAL A 18 -2.44 2.71 -7.32
C VAL A 18 -2.86 2.79 -5.86
N ASN A 19 -3.86 1.99 -5.51
CA ASN A 19 -4.45 1.94 -4.18
C ASN A 19 -3.57 1.10 -3.24
N PRO A 20 -3.06 1.64 -2.13
CA PRO A 20 -2.31 0.88 -1.13
C PRO A 20 -3.13 -0.25 -0.49
N LEU A 21 -4.46 -0.09 -0.48
CA LEU A 21 -5.40 -1.05 0.09
C LEU A 21 -5.92 -2.07 -0.94
N ASP A 22 -5.31 -2.18 -2.12
CA ASP A 22 -5.63 -3.28 -3.01
C ASP A 22 -5.14 -4.60 -2.41
N ILE A 23 -6.07 -5.53 -2.17
CA ILE A 23 -5.77 -6.87 -1.67
C ILE A 23 -6.04 -7.90 -2.77
N ASN A 24 -5.11 -8.84 -2.95
CA ASN A 24 -5.37 -10.03 -3.75
C ASN A 24 -5.66 -11.20 -2.80
N LEU A 25 -6.82 -11.84 -2.94
CA LEU A 25 -7.22 -12.91 -2.02
C LEU A 25 -6.44 -14.21 -2.25
N ASN A 26 -5.65 -14.29 -3.33
CA ASN A 26 -4.78 -15.44 -3.64
C ASN A 26 -3.33 -15.21 -3.14
N TYR A 27 -3.14 -14.41 -2.08
CA TYR A 27 -1.82 -13.96 -1.60
C TYR A 27 -0.93 -15.07 -1.04
N SER A 28 -1.50 -16.19 -0.55
CA SER A 28 -0.75 -17.30 0.02
C SER A 28 -1.64 -18.52 0.23
N GLU A 29 -1.06 -19.72 0.14
CA GLU A 29 -1.71 -20.96 0.61
C GLU A 29 -1.64 -21.09 2.14
N ASP A 30 -0.61 -20.50 2.76
CA ASP A 30 -0.29 -20.68 4.19
C ASP A 30 -0.75 -19.54 5.10
N ASP A 31 -0.72 -18.28 4.64
CA ASP A 31 -1.10 -17.10 5.44
C ASP A 31 -2.45 -16.50 5.03
N SER A 32 -3.08 -15.78 5.96
CA SER A 32 -4.29 -15.00 5.68
C SER A 32 -3.93 -13.74 4.87
N PRO A 33 -4.51 -13.53 3.66
CA PRO A 33 -4.27 -12.31 2.88
C PRO A 33 -4.52 -11.02 3.66
N LEU A 34 -5.50 -11.05 4.56
CA LEU A 34 -5.86 -9.91 5.40
C LEU A 34 -4.79 -9.64 6.47
N ALA A 35 -4.10 -10.67 6.97
CA ALA A 35 -3.01 -10.50 7.93
C ALA A 35 -1.83 -9.78 7.28
N LEU A 36 -1.37 -10.28 6.12
CA LEU A 36 -0.30 -9.64 5.34
C LEU A 36 -0.64 -8.19 4.96
N LYS A 37 -1.91 -7.94 4.61
CA LYS A 37 -2.37 -6.59 4.32
C LYS A 37 -2.43 -5.71 5.58
N SER A 38 -2.77 -6.26 6.74
CA SER A 38 -2.73 -5.54 8.02
C SER A 38 -1.29 -5.12 8.37
N ASP A 39 -0.32 -6.02 8.19
CA ASP A 39 1.11 -5.75 8.44
C ASP A 39 1.66 -4.67 7.50
N PHE A 40 1.25 -4.70 6.22
CA PHE A 40 1.54 -3.63 5.27
C PHE A 40 0.95 -2.29 5.73
N VAL A 41 -0.32 -2.25 6.15
CA VAL A 41 -0.97 -1.01 6.60
C VAL A 41 -0.31 -0.46 7.88
N LEU A 42 0.11 -1.33 8.79
CA LEU A 42 0.90 -0.94 9.96
C LEU A 42 2.21 -0.26 9.57
N SER A 43 2.96 -0.88 8.64
CA SER A 43 4.22 -0.32 8.11
C SER A 43 4.00 1.02 7.39
N PHE A 44 2.90 1.13 6.64
CA PHE A 44 2.48 2.37 6.00
C PHE A 44 2.19 3.48 7.01
N CYS A 45 1.38 3.19 8.04
CA CYS A 45 1.05 4.16 9.10
C CYS A 45 2.30 4.58 9.90
N GLU A 46 3.23 3.66 10.16
CA GLU A 46 4.49 3.98 10.84
C GLU A 46 5.33 4.97 10.03
N LEU A 47 5.46 4.77 8.71
CA LEU A 47 6.12 5.73 7.81
C LEU A 47 5.41 7.08 7.79
N VAL A 48 4.07 7.09 7.82
CA VAL A 48 3.25 8.31 7.85
C VAL A 48 3.51 9.14 9.11
N MET A 49 3.57 8.49 10.28
CA MET A 49 3.77 9.19 11.55
C MET A 49 5.19 9.72 11.75
N GLY A 50 6.19 9.19 11.03
CA GLY A 50 7.52 9.80 10.90
C GLY A 50 8.31 9.99 12.20
N GLY A 51 8.02 9.22 13.25
CA GLY A 51 8.61 9.36 14.59
C GLY A 51 9.71 8.33 14.88
N LYS A 52 10.67 8.69 15.76
CA LYS A 52 11.74 7.78 16.22
C LYS A 52 11.24 6.60 17.06
N THR A 53 10.04 6.71 17.61
CA THR A 53 9.45 5.72 18.52
C THR A 53 8.50 4.75 17.82
N GLY A 54 8.25 4.94 16.52
CA GLY A 54 7.30 4.12 15.76
C GLY A 54 5.86 4.24 16.27
N LEU A 55 5.03 3.24 15.92
CA LEU A 55 3.67 3.06 16.43
C LEU A 55 3.67 2.43 17.83
N GLU A 56 2.90 3.01 18.76
CA GLU A 56 2.63 2.43 20.06
C GLU A 56 1.78 1.15 19.93
N ALA A 57 1.88 0.21 20.90
CA ALA A 57 1.15 -1.06 20.84
C ALA A 57 -0.38 -0.87 20.71
N ILE A 58 -0.91 0.18 21.34
CA ILE A 58 -2.32 0.54 21.26
C ILE A 58 -2.69 1.12 19.89
N GLU A 59 -1.82 1.94 19.28
CA GLU A 59 -1.99 2.47 17.92
C GLU A 59 -2.01 1.34 16.89
N ARG A 60 -1.13 0.34 17.05
CA ARG A 60 -1.13 -0.88 16.23
C ARG A 60 -2.47 -1.63 16.33
N THR A 61 -3.01 -1.73 17.55
CA THR A 61 -4.28 -2.43 17.81
C THR A 61 -5.46 -1.73 17.13
N VAL A 62 -5.53 -0.40 17.22
CA VAL A 62 -6.63 0.36 16.58
C VAL A 62 -6.52 0.35 15.05
N ILE A 63 -5.30 0.33 14.49
CA ILE A 63 -5.08 0.17 13.04
C ILE A 63 -5.56 -1.20 12.57
N ASP A 64 -5.14 -2.29 13.24
CA ASP A 64 -5.57 -3.64 12.86
C ASP A 64 -7.10 -3.81 12.92
N ARG A 65 -7.75 -3.21 13.93
CA ARG A 65 -9.22 -3.18 14.01
C ARG A 65 -9.84 -2.41 12.85
N ALA A 66 -9.30 -1.25 12.49
CA ALA A 66 -9.78 -0.44 11.37
C ALA A 66 -9.63 -1.19 10.05
N VAL A 67 -8.49 -1.85 9.81
CA VAL A 67 -8.26 -2.70 8.63
C VAL A 67 -9.33 -3.79 8.52
N LYS A 68 -9.59 -4.53 9.60
CA LYS A 68 -10.65 -5.57 9.60
C LYS A 68 -12.03 -4.99 9.31
N ALA A 69 -12.32 -3.79 9.82
CA ALA A 69 -13.59 -3.11 9.59
C ALA A 69 -13.78 -2.73 8.11
N ILE A 70 -12.78 -2.11 7.48
CA ILE A 70 -12.88 -1.63 6.09
C ILE A 70 -12.92 -2.76 5.05
N TYR A 71 -12.31 -3.91 5.34
CA TYR A 71 -12.37 -5.06 4.43
C TYR A 71 -13.62 -5.92 4.62
N ARG A 72 -14.39 -5.76 5.70
CA ARG A 72 -15.59 -6.56 5.93
C ARG A 72 -16.64 -6.46 4.79
N PRO A 73 -16.97 -5.26 4.25
CA PRO A 73 -17.87 -5.15 3.11
C PRO A 73 -17.29 -5.79 1.84
N TYR A 74 -16.00 -5.60 1.57
CA TYR A 74 -15.31 -6.19 0.43
C TYR A 74 -15.34 -7.73 0.50
N LEU A 75 -15.04 -8.33 1.65
CA LEU A 75 -15.06 -9.78 1.82
C LEU A 75 -16.47 -10.38 1.69
N ALA A 76 -17.51 -9.61 2.02
CA ALA A 76 -18.90 -10.02 1.82
C ALA A 76 -19.32 -9.98 0.34
N ASN A 77 -18.75 -9.06 -0.45
CA ASN A 77 -18.99 -8.96 -1.89
C ASN A 77 -17.72 -8.47 -2.62
N PRO A 78 -16.82 -9.38 -3.03
CA PRO A 78 -15.50 -9.03 -3.57
C PRO A 78 -15.60 -8.49 -5.00
N CYS A 79 -15.86 -7.19 -5.13
CA CYS A 79 -15.85 -6.47 -6.40
C CYS A 79 -14.98 -5.21 -6.31
N PRO A 80 -14.41 -4.73 -7.44
CA PRO A 80 -13.54 -3.54 -7.46
C PRO A 80 -14.21 -2.29 -6.85
N GLU A 81 -15.53 -2.20 -6.93
CA GLU A 81 -16.32 -1.10 -6.37
C GLU A 81 -16.32 -1.10 -4.84
N ASN A 82 -16.16 -2.26 -4.20
CA ASN A 82 -16.12 -2.40 -2.74
C ASN A 82 -14.71 -2.39 -2.17
N MET A 83 -13.67 -2.30 -3.01
CA MET A 83 -12.29 -2.21 -2.54
C MET A 83 -12.10 -0.92 -1.73
N PRO A 84 -11.62 -0.99 -0.47
CA PRO A 84 -11.44 0.18 0.36
C PRO A 84 -10.30 1.07 -0.15
N ILE A 85 -10.34 2.35 0.21
CA ILE A 85 -9.28 3.35 -0.02
C ILE A 85 -8.86 3.98 1.32
N LEU A 86 -7.83 4.83 1.31
CA LEU A 86 -7.32 5.46 2.54
C LEU A 86 -8.39 6.28 3.29
N SER A 87 -9.37 6.84 2.58
CA SER A 87 -10.52 7.52 3.20
C SER A 87 -11.34 6.57 4.10
N ASP A 88 -11.52 5.33 3.69
CA ASP A 88 -12.26 4.34 4.48
C ASP A 88 -11.47 3.96 5.73
N LEU A 89 -10.15 3.78 5.59
CA LEU A 89 -9.26 3.52 6.74
C LEU A 89 -9.29 4.69 7.73
N HIS A 90 -9.21 5.92 7.24
CA HIS A 90 -9.28 7.13 8.04
C HIS A 90 -10.62 7.24 8.79
N GLN A 91 -11.74 7.00 8.10
CA GLN A 91 -13.05 7.02 8.75
C GLN A 91 -13.18 5.92 9.80
N ALA A 92 -12.73 4.70 9.50
CA ALA A 92 -12.75 3.58 10.44
C ALA A 92 -11.86 3.77 11.67
N LEU A 93 -10.84 4.65 11.60
CA LEU A 93 -10.08 5.08 12.77
C LEU A 93 -10.89 6.07 13.63
N LEU A 94 -11.47 7.09 13.00
CA LEU A 94 -12.30 8.10 13.71
C LEU A 94 -13.52 7.49 14.39
N ASP A 95 -14.14 6.49 13.77
CA ASP A 95 -15.33 5.80 14.30
C ASP A 95 -15.05 4.97 15.56
N GLN A 96 -13.78 4.76 15.93
CA GLN A 96 -13.42 4.07 17.18
C GLN A 96 -13.56 4.97 18.42
N HIS A 97 -13.54 6.30 18.25
CA HIS A 97 -13.63 7.27 19.34
C HIS A 97 -12.60 7.05 20.46
N LEU A 98 -11.37 6.72 20.07
CA LEU A 98 -10.22 6.51 20.96
C LEU A 98 -9.13 7.55 20.63
N PRO A 99 -8.50 8.18 21.64
CA PRO A 99 -7.44 9.18 21.41
C PRO A 99 -6.30 8.68 20.51
N GLU A 100 -5.95 7.40 20.64
CA GLU A 100 -4.88 6.76 19.88
C GLU A 100 -5.28 6.55 18.41
N ALA A 101 -6.56 6.23 18.15
CA ALA A 101 -7.08 6.14 16.80
C ALA A 101 -7.17 7.52 16.14
N ASP A 102 -7.58 8.54 16.90
CA ASP A 102 -7.66 9.93 16.44
C ASP A 102 -6.27 10.49 16.07
N ARG A 103 -5.21 10.12 16.82
CA ARG A 103 -3.84 10.50 16.51
C ARG A 103 -3.38 9.92 15.17
N VAL A 104 -3.65 8.64 14.92
CA VAL A 104 -3.32 7.99 13.65
C VAL A 104 -4.14 8.60 12.51
N ALA A 105 -5.44 8.84 12.71
CA ALA A 105 -6.31 9.48 11.72
C ALA A 105 -5.81 10.87 11.34
N GLN A 106 -5.47 11.72 12.32
CA GLN A 106 -4.91 13.06 12.07
C GLN A 106 -3.60 13.01 11.25
N ALA A 107 -2.73 12.03 11.50
CA ALA A 107 -1.51 11.87 10.71
C ALA A 107 -1.81 11.44 9.26
N LEU A 108 -2.85 10.62 9.05
CA LEU A 108 -3.30 10.18 7.73
C LEU A 108 -4.02 11.28 6.94
N ASP A 109 -4.61 12.29 7.59
CA ASP A 109 -5.43 13.33 6.95
C ASP A 109 -4.71 14.02 5.78
N LEU A 110 -3.41 14.30 5.91
CA LEU A 110 -2.58 14.88 4.85
C LEU A 110 -2.56 14.05 3.55
N TYR A 111 -2.67 12.72 3.69
CA TYR A 111 -2.65 11.74 2.60
C TYR A 111 -4.06 11.31 2.15
N VAL A 112 -5.10 11.80 2.82
CA VAL A 112 -6.50 11.49 2.52
C VAL A 112 -7.19 12.71 1.93
N SER A 113 -7.30 13.78 2.71
CA SER A 113 -7.99 15.02 2.33
C SER A 113 -7.02 16.15 1.97
N GLY A 114 -5.77 16.03 2.41
CA GLY A 114 -4.72 17.03 2.21
C GLY A 114 -4.02 17.00 0.85
N SER A 115 -2.88 17.70 0.80
CA SER A 115 -2.12 17.93 -0.44
C SER A 115 -1.35 16.72 -0.97
N LEU A 116 -1.25 15.63 -0.20
CA LEU A 116 -0.49 14.42 -0.55
C LEU A 116 -1.39 13.21 -0.84
N ASN A 117 -2.63 13.46 -1.28
CA ASN A 117 -3.68 12.46 -1.45
C ASN A 117 -3.56 11.54 -2.69
N VAL A 118 -2.37 11.45 -3.30
CA VAL A 118 -2.11 10.67 -4.52
C VAL A 118 -2.49 9.19 -4.40
N PHE A 119 -2.44 8.64 -3.19
CA PHE A 119 -2.75 7.24 -2.89
C PHE A 119 -4.18 7.00 -2.37
N ASN A 120 -5.00 8.05 -2.25
CA ASN A 120 -6.38 7.96 -1.77
C ASN A 120 -7.39 7.78 -2.93
N HIS A 121 -7.08 6.86 -3.83
CA HIS A 121 -7.89 6.58 -5.01
C HIS A 121 -7.88 5.08 -5.28
N LYS A 122 -8.95 4.59 -5.92
CA LYS A 122 -8.98 3.23 -6.45
C LYS A 122 -7.96 3.09 -7.58
N THR A 123 -7.35 1.91 -7.69
CA THR A 123 -6.44 1.60 -8.80
C THR A 123 -7.17 1.71 -10.12
N ASN A 124 -6.60 2.45 -11.07
CA ASN A 124 -7.17 2.65 -12.40
C ASN A 124 -6.20 2.31 -13.54
N VAL A 125 -5.06 1.73 -13.21
CA VAL A 125 -4.01 1.31 -14.15
C VAL A 125 -3.96 -0.20 -14.27
N ASP A 126 -3.65 -0.69 -15.47
CA ASP A 126 -3.40 -2.13 -15.68
C ASP A 126 -2.03 -2.54 -15.11
N ILE A 127 -2.05 -3.12 -13.91
CA ILE A 127 -0.86 -3.70 -13.28
C ILE A 127 -0.56 -5.14 -13.76
N HIS A 128 -1.41 -5.69 -14.63
CA HIS A 128 -1.32 -7.07 -15.13
C HIS A 128 -0.68 -7.19 -16.51
N ASN A 129 -0.23 -6.08 -17.11
CA ASN A 129 0.58 -6.11 -18.32
C ASN A 129 1.86 -6.97 -18.10
N ARG A 130 2.34 -7.62 -19.17
CA ARG A 130 3.55 -8.47 -19.15
C ARG A 130 4.80 -7.67 -18.75
N LEU A 131 4.83 -6.38 -19.06
CA LEU A 131 5.93 -5.48 -18.71
C LEU A 131 5.33 -4.19 -18.15
N VAL A 132 5.58 -3.92 -16.88
CA VAL A 132 5.12 -2.73 -16.17
C VAL A 132 6.34 -2.00 -15.61
N ALA A 133 6.38 -0.68 -15.78
CA ALA A 133 7.40 0.19 -15.20
C ALA A 133 6.71 1.26 -14.36
N PHE A 134 7.03 1.32 -13.07
CA PHE A 134 6.55 2.38 -12.18
C PHE A 134 7.51 3.57 -12.24
N ASP A 135 7.03 4.73 -12.69
CA ASP A 135 7.78 5.99 -12.67
C ASP A 135 7.35 6.81 -11.45
N ILE A 136 8.28 6.94 -10.50
CA ILE A 136 8.11 7.70 -9.25
C ILE A 136 8.97 8.98 -9.20
N LYS A 137 9.51 9.43 -10.34
CA LYS A 137 10.42 10.57 -10.40
C LYS A 137 9.79 11.85 -9.84
N GLU A 138 8.48 12.02 -10.05
CA GLU A 138 7.73 13.24 -9.73
C GLU A 138 6.86 13.12 -8.46
N LEU A 139 6.99 12.06 -7.65
CA LEU A 139 6.25 11.95 -6.37
C LEU A 139 6.68 13.02 -5.34
N GLY A 140 7.91 13.51 -5.42
CA GLY A 140 8.49 14.36 -4.38
C GLY A 140 8.99 13.53 -3.18
N LYS A 141 9.85 14.14 -2.35
CA LYS A 141 10.63 13.42 -1.33
C LYS A 141 9.77 12.69 -0.29
N GLN A 142 8.68 13.32 0.15
CA GLN A 142 7.82 12.78 1.22
C GLN A 142 7.02 11.56 0.73
N LEU A 143 6.37 11.68 -0.43
CA LEU A 143 5.61 10.58 -1.03
C LEU A 143 6.49 9.47 -1.61
N LYS A 144 7.76 9.75 -1.94
CA LYS A 144 8.64 8.74 -2.54
C LYS A 144 8.83 7.51 -1.64
N LYS A 145 8.94 7.71 -0.32
CA LYS A 145 9.07 6.60 0.65
C LYS A 145 7.82 5.71 0.64
N LEU A 146 6.64 6.33 0.74
CA LEU A 146 5.36 5.63 0.69
C LEU A 146 5.15 4.95 -0.66
N GLY A 147 5.41 5.65 -1.76
CA GLY A 147 5.29 5.09 -3.11
C GLY A 147 6.17 3.88 -3.33
N MET A 148 7.40 3.89 -2.81
CA MET A 148 8.29 2.72 -2.84
C MET A 148 7.71 1.53 -2.05
N LEU A 149 7.16 1.76 -0.85
CA LEU A 149 6.51 0.70 -0.07
C LEU A 149 5.29 0.13 -0.81
N ILE A 150 4.43 1.00 -1.34
CA ILE A 150 3.21 0.62 -2.09
C ILE A 150 3.57 -0.20 -3.34
N ILE A 151 4.55 0.25 -4.12
CA ILE A 151 4.98 -0.47 -5.32
C ILE A 151 5.50 -1.86 -4.95
N GLN A 152 6.26 -2.00 -3.87
CA GLN A 152 6.76 -3.31 -3.43
C GLN A 152 5.63 -4.27 -3.10
N ASP A 153 4.62 -3.83 -2.35
CA ASP A 153 3.43 -4.64 -2.03
C ASP A 153 2.67 -5.07 -3.31
N GLN A 154 2.50 -4.15 -4.26
CA GLN A 154 1.84 -4.46 -5.54
C GLN A 154 2.63 -5.48 -6.38
N ILE A 155 3.96 -5.33 -6.43
CA ILE A 155 4.83 -6.26 -7.14
C ILE A 155 4.80 -7.62 -6.44
N TRP A 156 4.81 -7.66 -5.12
CA TRP A 156 4.70 -8.89 -4.36
C TRP A 156 3.40 -9.64 -4.65
N GLY A 157 2.26 -8.95 -4.61
CA GLY A 157 0.97 -9.52 -4.98
C GLY A 157 0.97 -10.12 -6.39
N ARG A 158 1.71 -9.50 -7.33
CA ARG A 158 1.89 -10.02 -8.69
C ARG A 158 2.82 -11.24 -8.75
N VAL A 159 3.93 -11.22 -8.01
CA VAL A 159 4.88 -12.33 -7.92
C VAL A 159 4.16 -13.57 -7.39
N THR A 160 3.39 -13.45 -6.32
CA THR A 160 2.65 -14.57 -5.74
C THR A 160 1.58 -15.10 -6.69
N GLN A 161 0.81 -14.21 -7.32
CA GLN A 161 -0.17 -14.62 -8.33
C GLN A 161 0.49 -15.41 -9.48
N ASN A 162 1.59 -14.90 -10.02
CA ASN A 162 2.29 -15.58 -11.10
C ASN A 162 2.92 -16.91 -10.64
N ARG A 163 3.45 -16.96 -9.42
CA ARG A 163 4.00 -18.19 -8.81
C ARG A 163 2.96 -19.29 -8.73
N SER A 164 1.73 -18.98 -8.28
CA SER A 164 0.61 -19.94 -8.23
C SER A 164 0.24 -20.51 -9.61
N GLN A 165 0.58 -19.78 -10.68
CA GLN A 165 0.36 -20.18 -12.08
C GLN A 165 1.61 -20.81 -12.74
N GLY A 166 2.69 -21.04 -11.97
CA GLY A 166 3.95 -21.56 -12.50
C GLY A 166 4.72 -20.57 -13.40
N ARG A 167 4.46 -19.28 -13.28
CA ARG A 167 5.07 -18.22 -14.10
C ARG A 167 6.14 -17.47 -13.32
N ALA A 168 7.35 -17.40 -13.87
CA ALA A 168 8.42 -16.58 -13.30
C ALA A 168 8.14 -15.08 -13.51
N THR A 169 8.39 -14.28 -12.47
CA THR A 169 8.30 -12.82 -12.50
C THR A 169 9.69 -12.23 -12.31
N TRP A 170 10.10 -11.33 -13.19
CA TRP A 170 11.36 -10.60 -13.08
C TRP A 170 11.10 -9.23 -12.49
N TYR A 171 11.72 -8.93 -11.36
CA TYR A 171 11.66 -7.61 -10.72
C TYR A 171 12.99 -6.89 -10.91
N PHE A 172 12.92 -5.68 -11.45
CA PHE A 172 14.06 -4.79 -11.62
C PHE A 172 13.82 -3.53 -10.81
N ALA A 173 14.66 -3.31 -9.80
CA ALA A 173 14.60 -2.15 -8.94
C ALA A 173 15.80 -1.24 -9.23
N ASP A 174 15.55 -0.14 -9.94
CA ASP A 174 16.55 0.91 -10.08
C ASP A 174 16.70 1.66 -8.75
N GLU A 175 17.91 2.11 -8.46
CA GLU A 175 18.26 2.80 -7.22
C GLU A 175 17.83 2.05 -5.95
N PHE A 176 17.98 0.72 -5.94
CA PHE A 176 17.57 -0.15 -4.83
C PHE A 176 18.10 0.30 -3.46
N HIS A 177 19.26 0.95 -3.42
CA HIS A 177 19.84 1.54 -2.22
C HIS A 177 18.92 2.57 -1.52
N LEU A 178 17.91 3.13 -2.21
CA LEU A 178 16.90 4.01 -1.64
C LEU A 178 15.89 3.27 -0.76
N LEU A 179 15.61 1.98 -1.06
CA LEU A 179 14.74 1.13 -0.24
C LEU A 179 15.40 0.80 1.11
N LEU A 180 16.72 0.83 1.15
CA LEU A 180 17.53 0.52 2.33
C LEU A 180 17.73 1.72 3.27
N LYS A 181 17.19 2.90 2.94
CA LYS A 181 17.40 4.13 3.72
C LYS A 181 16.56 4.20 4.98
N GLU A 182 15.36 3.66 4.94
CA GLU A 182 14.43 3.66 6.07
C GLU A 182 14.26 2.23 6.55
N GLU A 183 14.20 2.05 7.87
CA GLU A 183 14.12 0.73 8.49
C GLU A 183 12.89 -0.05 8.02
N GLN A 184 11.74 0.61 7.88
CA GLN A 184 10.49 -0.02 7.45
C GLN A 184 10.56 -0.48 6.00
N THR A 185 11.04 0.37 5.08
CA THR A 185 11.16 -0.02 3.67
C THR A 185 12.23 -1.09 3.49
N ALA A 186 13.30 -1.07 4.30
CA ALA A 186 14.37 -2.06 4.26
C ALA A 186 13.91 -3.42 4.81
N ALA A 187 13.22 -3.43 5.95
CA ALA A 187 12.66 -4.63 6.56
C ALA A 187 11.66 -5.30 5.62
N TYR A 188 10.74 -4.51 5.03
CA TYR A 188 9.77 -5.03 4.06
C TYR A 188 10.44 -5.57 2.79
N SER A 189 11.50 -4.91 2.29
CA SER A 189 12.29 -5.44 1.19
C SER A 189 12.96 -6.78 1.53
N ALA A 190 13.52 -6.92 2.74
CA ALA A 190 14.21 -8.14 3.17
C ALA A 190 13.25 -9.30 3.47
N GLU A 191 12.00 -9.01 3.79
CA GLU A 191 10.95 -10.01 3.99
C GLU A 191 10.48 -10.63 2.67
N ILE A 192 10.43 -9.80 1.61
CA ILE A 192 9.87 -10.20 0.31
C ILE A 192 10.89 -10.87 -0.61
N TRP A 193 12.16 -10.43 -0.58
CA TRP A 193 13.19 -10.79 -1.56
C TRP A 193 14.34 -11.59 -0.96
#